data_AF-A0AA86QPU7-F1
#
_entry.id   AF-A0AA86QPU7-F1
#
_cell.length_a   1.000
_cell.length_b   1.000
_cell.length_c   1.000
_cell.angle_alpha   90.00
_cell.angle_beta   90.00
_cell.angle_gamma   90.00
#
_symmetry.space_group_name_H-M   'P 1'
#
loop_
_entity.id
_entity.type
_entity.pdbx_description
1 polymer ?
#
loop_
_entity_poly.entity_id
_entity_poly.type
_entity_poly.pdbx_seq_one_letter_code
_entity_poly.pdbx_strand_id
1 'polypeptide(L)'
;MQIPKVLLNAPLGIQSYLTPTLLNKIDPKNTLGLALTYDILKYSSQNVKEFISQPNRFVLVYPEGSKLQEKSNTYTVATSTCALKVDMEQLKQLNADLIVAPNQQFNQFKDNITRTKVQQEIASLTDFNAFFITKQFQLTENQIVFTRSAEIAEKALELNAQVILDVQNDFNLFKKYIKSKMSLVVNFQTTLAEEEIGLTNENMHFARNNAHTNSFKRIEDDCTLECCQNNAGYIRHLINTHELLGKTYLAMHNVGWIMRQIE
;
A
#
# COMPACT_ATOMS: atom_id res chain seq x y z
N MET A 1 -18.70 2.10 -5.79
CA MET A 1 -17.26 2.39 -5.61
C MET A 1 -16.46 1.19 -6.11
N GLN A 2 -15.45 1.41 -6.95
CA GLN A 2 -14.55 0.36 -7.44
C GLN A 2 -13.26 0.42 -6.61
N ILE A 3 -12.79 -0.72 -6.09
CA ILE A 3 -11.52 -0.78 -5.35
C ILE A 3 -10.38 -0.45 -6.32
N PRO A 4 -9.46 0.46 -5.96
CA PRO A 4 -8.29 0.75 -6.76
C PRO A 4 -7.48 -0.50 -7.09
N LYS A 5 -6.98 -0.56 -8.32
CA LYS A 5 -6.13 -1.66 -8.76
C LYS A 5 -4.88 -1.81 -7.91
N VAL A 6 -4.34 -0.69 -7.43
CA VAL A 6 -3.19 -0.67 -6.52
C VAL A 6 -3.48 0.24 -5.33
N LEU A 7 -3.09 -0.25 -4.17
CA LEU A 7 -3.15 0.41 -2.86
C LEU A 7 -1.72 0.58 -2.37
N LEU A 8 -1.26 1.82 -2.21
CA LEU A 8 0.08 2.08 -1.66
C LEU A 8 0.05 1.89 -0.15
N ASN A 9 0.90 1.00 0.35
CA ASN A 9 1.24 0.92 1.77
C ASN A 9 2.25 2.02 2.11
N ALA A 10 1.81 3.28 2.11
CA ALA A 10 2.67 4.43 2.35
C ALA A 10 2.22 5.16 3.61
N PRO A 11 3.12 5.41 4.58
CA PRO A 11 2.78 6.24 5.72
C PRO A 11 2.81 7.71 5.32
N LEU A 12 1.75 8.17 4.66
CA LEU A 12 1.65 9.52 4.07
C LEU A 12 2.01 10.61 5.08
N GLY A 13 3.11 11.32 4.79
CA GLY A 13 3.63 12.41 5.62
C GLY A 13 4.18 12.02 6.99
N ILE A 14 4.23 10.74 7.35
CA ILE A 14 5.07 10.26 8.46
C ILE A 14 6.48 10.01 7.94
N GLN A 15 6.60 9.41 6.75
CA GLN A 15 7.83 9.47 5.98
C GLN A 15 7.76 10.67 5.02
N SER A 16 8.83 11.45 5.02
CA SER A 16 8.90 12.77 4.36
C SER A 16 8.87 12.72 2.82
N TYR A 17 8.92 11.53 2.22
CA TYR A 17 9.11 11.37 0.77
C TYR A 17 7.80 11.39 -0.03
N LEU A 18 6.65 11.04 0.56
CA LEU A 18 5.37 10.97 -0.15
C LEU A 18 4.27 11.73 0.60
N THR A 19 3.89 12.88 0.05
CA THR A 19 2.80 13.74 0.55
C THR A 19 1.55 13.61 -0.33
N PRO A 20 0.35 13.96 0.18
CA PRO A 20 -0.85 14.03 -0.66
C PRO A 20 -0.67 14.92 -1.90
N THR A 21 -0.02 16.07 -1.73
CA THR A 21 0.28 16.99 -2.84
C THR A 21 1.16 16.35 -3.90
N LEU A 22 2.22 15.63 -3.52
CA LEU A 22 3.09 14.94 -4.46
C LEU A 22 2.34 13.81 -5.17
N LEU A 23 1.54 13.04 -4.43
CA LEU A 23 0.76 11.94 -4.99
C LEU A 23 -0.27 12.44 -6.01
N ASN A 24 -0.88 13.61 -5.80
CA ASN A 24 -1.78 14.23 -6.77
C ASN A 24 -1.09 14.68 -8.06
N LYS A 25 0.20 15.06 -7.98
CA LYS A 25 0.99 15.37 -9.18
C LYS A 25 1.30 14.11 -10.00
N ILE A 26 1.52 12.99 -9.33
CA ILE A 26 1.91 11.72 -9.97
C ILE A 26 0.67 10.96 -10.50
N ASP A 27 -0.42 10.97 -9.74
CA ASP A 27 -1.68 10.30 -10.04
C ASP A 27 -2.84 11.32 -10.05
N PRO A 28 -2.92 12.17 -11.10
CA PRO A 28 -3.94 13.21 -11.21
C PRO A 28 -5.35 12.66 -11.46
N LYS A 29 -5.46 11.40 -11.87
CA LYS A 29 -6.73 10.70 -12.10
C LYS A 29 -7.27 10.03 -10.82
N ASN A 30 -6.54 10.12 -9.71
CA ASN A 30 -6.89 9.51 -8.42
C ASN A 30 -7.17 8.00 -8.52
N THR A 31 -6.33 7.29 -9.28
CA THR A 31 -6.48 5.84 -9.52
C THR A 31 -5.87 4.97 -8.43
N LEU A 32 -4.95 5.51 -7.64
CA LEU A 32 -4.32 4.82 -6.51
C LEU A 32 -5.13 5.01 -5.24
N GLY A 33 -5.23 3.95 -4.45
CA GLY A 33 -5.65 4.04 -3.05
C GLY A 33 -4.49 3.89 -2.09
N LEU A 34 -4.79 3.89 -0.79
CA LEU A 34 -3.82 3.61 0.27
C LEU A 34 -4.23 2.37 1.05
N ALA A 35 -3.22 1.65 1.55
CA ALA A 35 -3.41 0.65 2.58
C ALA A 35 -2.60 1.06 3.80
N LEU A 36 -3.24 1.35 4.93
CA LEU A 36 -2.58 1.87 6.12
C LEU A 36 -2.76 0.90 7.28
N THR A 37 -1.76 0.84 8.15
CA THR A 37 -1.94 0.27 9.48
C THR A 37 -2.70 1.26 10.37
N TYR A 38 -3.29 0.77 11.45
CA TYR A 38 -3.99 1.61 12.42
C TYR A 38 -3.09 2.70 13.01
N ASP A 39 -1.85 2.35 13.36
CA ASP A 39 -0.89 3.29 13.94
C ASP A 39 -0.58 4.42 12.96
N ILE A 40 -0.35 4.08 11.69
CA ILE A 40 -0.11 5.07 10.64
C ILE A 40 -1.31 6.01 10.52
N LEU A 41 -2.54 5.47 10.41
CA LEU A 41 -3.76 6.29 10.34
C LEU A 41 -3.83 7.29 11.51
N LYS A 42 -3.53 6.83 12.74
CA LYS A 42 -3.57 7.66 13.94
C LYS A 42 -2.60 8.84 13.86
N TYR A 43 -1.37 8.60 13.41
CA TYR A 43 -0.34 9.65 13.32
C TYR A 43 -0.49 10.57 12.09
N SER A 44 -1.08 10.09 10.99
CA SER A 44 -1.23 10.86 9.75
C SER A 44 -2.66 11.28 9.43
N SER A 45 -3.57 11.24 10.41
CA SER A 45 -5.01 11.42 10.21
C SER A 45 -5.38 12.63 9.35
N GLN A 46 -4.70 13.78 9.50
CA GLN A 46 -4.96 14.97 8.68
C GLN A 46 -4.59 14.78 7.20
N ASN A 47 -3.43 14.18 6.91
CA ASN A 47 -3.02 13.88 5.53
C ASN A 47 -3.93 12.83 4.90
N VAL A 48 -4.38 11.85 5.69
CA VAL A 48 -5.33 10.84 5.25
C VAL A 48 -6.69 11.46 4.93
N LYS A 49 -7.17 12.41 5.76
CA LYS A 49 -8.40 13.18 5.49
C LYS A 49 -8.29 13.95 4.18
N GLU A 50 -7.20 14.69 3.98
CA GLU A 50 -6.96 15.41 2.73
C GLU A 50 -6.98 14.46 1.52
N PHE A 51 -6.35 13.30 1.66
CA PHE A 51 -6.38 12.26 0.62
C PHE A 51 -7.79 11.75 0.34
N ILE A 52 -8.55 11.28 1.35
CA ILE A 52 -9.88 10.70 1.12
C ILE A 52 -10.94 11.72 0.67
N SER A 53 -10.75 13.00 0.98
CA SER A 53 -11.67 14.06 0.54
C SER A 53 -11.67 14.28 -0.98
N GLN A 54 -10.67 13.73 -1.68
CA GLN A 54 -10.58 13.80 -3.12
C GLN A 54 -11.45 12.71 -3.78
N PRO A 55 -12.04 12.99 -4.95
CA PRO A 55 -12.86 12.01 -5.64
C PRO A 55 -12.05 10.78 -6.05
N ASN A 56 -12.67 9.60 -5.98
CA ASN A 56 -12.09 8.30 -6.36
C ASN A 56 -10.94 7.79 -5.48
N ARG A 57 -10.58 8.50 -4.41
CA ARG A 57 -9.62 7.98 -3.43
C ARG A 57 -10.27 6.95 -2.51
N PHE A 58 -9.48 5.94 -2.14
CA PHE A 58 -9.91 4.84 -1.29
C PHE A 58 -8.79 4.53 -0.29
N VAL A 59 -9.15 4.29 0.97
CA VAL A 59 -8.21 3.93 2.03
C VAL A 59 -8.67 2.63 2.68
N LEU A 60 -7.80 1.63 2.61
CA LEU A 60 -7.91 0.38 3.35
C LEU A 60 -7.15 0.53 4.67
N VAL A 61 -7.80 0.29 5.81
CA VAL A 61 -7.11 0.16 7.09
C VAL A 61 -7.09 -1.28 7.53
N TYR A 62 -5.90 -1.83 7.60
CA TYR A 62 -5.69 -3.24 7.92
C TYR A 62 -4.88 -3.39 9.22
N PRO A 63 -5.03 -4.53 9.92
CA PRO A 63 -4.38 -4.71 11.19
C PRO A 63 -2.89 -4.96 10.95
N GLU A 64 -2.01 -4.38 11.78
CA GLU A 64 -0.62 -4.85 11.78
C GLU A 64 -0.64 -6.36 12.02
N GLY A 65 -0.01 -7.11 11.12
CA GLY A 65 0.37 -8.48 11.42
C GLY A 65 1.25 -8.41 12.66
N SER A 66 0.78 -8.97 13.77
CA SER A 66 1.60 -9.31 14.92
C SER A 66 2.91 -9.90 14.41
N LYS A 67 4.04 -9.28 14.75
CA LYS A 67 5.38 -9.79 14.42
C LYS A 67 5.40 -11.30 14.73
N LEU A 68 5.84 -12.10 13.77
CA LEU A 68 6.22 -13.49 14.02
C LEU A 68 7.27 -13.46 15.15
N GLN A 69 6.89 -13.90 16.35
CA GLN A 69 7.88 -14.27 17.36
C GLN A 69 8.20 -15.74 17.13
N GLU A 70 9.43 -16.02 16.69
CA GLU A 70 9.95 -17.39 16.71
C GLU A 70 9.98 -17.89 18.15
N LYS A 71 8.96 -18.66 18.54
CA LYS A 71 9.10 -19.54 19.70
C LYS A 71 9.76 -20.81 19.22
N SER A 72 10.97 -21.03 19.74
CA SER A 72 11.77 -22.23 19.59
C SER A 72 10.90 -23.51 19.69
N ASN A 73 11.07 -24.39 18.71
CA ASN A 73 10.67 -25.81 18.68
C ASN A 73 9.27 -26.18 18.19
N THR A 74 8.72 -25.48 17.20
CA THR A 74 7.79 -26.08 16.22
C THR A 74 7.57 -25.10 15.06
N TYR A 75 7.87 -25.52 13.82
CA TYR A 75 7.48 -24.76 12.63
C TYR A 75 5.97 -24.90 12.42
N THR A 76 5.18 -24.14 13.16
CA THR A 76 3.78 -23.88 12.80
C THR A 76 3.74 -22.54 12.08
N VAL A 77 3.62 -22.59 10.75
CA VAL A 77 3.47 -21.39 9.91
C VAL A 77 2.07 -20.83 10.14
N ALA A 78 1.90 -20.04 11.21
CA ALA A 78 0.72 -19.23 11.42
C ALA A 78 0.88 -17.95 10.58
N THR A 79 0.53 -18.03 9.29
CA THR A 79 0.37 -16.81 8.49
C THR A 79 -0.89 -16.10 8.96
N SER A 80 -0.78 -14.80 9.24
CA SER A 80 -1.89 -13.92 9.60
C SER A 80 -2.77 -13.62 8.38
N THR A 81 -3.28 -14.66 7.71
CA THR A 81 -4.20 -14.56 6.58
C THR A 81 -5.59 -14.18 7.11
N CYS A 82 -5.78 -12.91 7.44
CA CYS A 82 -7.10 -12.35 7.64
C CYS A 82 -7.72 -12.04 6.29
N ALA A 83 -8.40 -13.02 5.71
CA ALA A 83 -9.36 -12.74 4.66
C ALA A 83 -10.65 -12.19 5.26
N LEU A 84 -11.05 -11.07 4.68
CA LEU A 84 -12.07 -10.18 5.17
C LEU A 84 -13.39 -10.47 4.46
N LYS A 85 -14.50 -10.05 5.03
CA LYS A 85 -15.82 -10.17 4.41
C LYS A 85 -16.52 -8.83 4.53
N VAL A 86 -16.83 -8.23 3.40
CA VAL A 86 -17.66 -7.02 3.34
C VAL A 86 -18.71 -7.21 2.27
N ASP A 87 -19.95 -6.91 2.61
CA ASP A 87 -21.08 -6.89 1.67
C ASP A 87 -21.04 -5.56 0.87
N MET A 88 -20.98 -5.68 -0.45
CA MET A 88 -20.87 -4.55 -1.37
C MET A 88 -22.13 -3.65 -1.39
N GLU A 89 -23.31 -4.21 -1.16
CA GLU A 89 -24.54 -3.41 -1.11
C GLU A 89 -24.61 -2.63 0.21
N GLN A 90 -24.10 -3.19 1.31
CA GLN A 90 -23.95 -2.45 2.57
C GLN A 90 -22.92 -1.32 2.46
N LEU A 91 -21.75 -1.53 1.83
CA LEU A 91 -20.77 -0.46 1.63
C LEU A 91 -21.30 0.72 0.82
N LYS A 92 -22.05 0.42 -0.25
CA LYS A 92 -22.68 1.46 -1.09
C LYS A 92 -23.79 2.21 -0.35
N GLN A 93 -24.58 1.52 0.47
CA GLN A 93 -25.65 2.15 1.27
C GLN A 93 -25.10 2.97 2.44
N LEU A 94 -23.95 2.58 3.00
CA LEU A 94 -23.35 3.22 4.17
C LEU A 94 -22.43 4.40 3.84
N ASN A 95 -22.12 4.64 2.55
CA ASN A 95 -21.18 5.67 2.12
C ASN A 95 -19.86 5.63 2.94
N ALA A 96 -19.32 4.42 3.11
CA ALA A 96 -18.20 4.17 4.01
C ALA A 96 -16.88 4.70 3.44
N ASP A 97 -16.20 5.57 4.20
CA ASP A 97 -14.90 6.17 3.85
C ASP A 97 -13.73 5.25 4.23
N LEU A 98 -13.98 4.31 5.15
CA LEU A 98 -12.94 3.47 5.77
C LEU A 98 -13.42 2.03 5.99
N ILE A 99 -12.62 1.06 5.53
CA ILE A 99 -12.81 -0.36 5.87
C ILE A 99 -11.77 -0.75 6.92
N VAL A 100 -12.24 -1.25 8.08
CA VAL A 100 -11.38 -1.68 9.19
C VAL A 100 -11.48 -3.18 9.39
N ALA A 101 -10.34 -3.81 9.27
CA ALA A 101 -10.16 -5.25 9.30
C ALA A 101 -9.43 -5.68 10.57
N PRO A 102 -10.09 -6.24 11.59
CA PRO A 102 -9.36 -6.74 12.76
C PRO A 102 -8.71 -8.09 12.47
N ASN A 103 -7.51 -8.31 13.02
CA ASN A 103 -6.88 -9.64 13.02
C ASN A 103 -7.71 -10.59 13.89
N GLN A 104 -8.17 -11.72 13.35
CA GLN A 104 -9.05 -12.65 14.07
C GLN A 104 -8.31 -13.63 14.97
N GLN A 105 -7.00 -13.86 14.75
CA GLN A 105 -6.19 -14.74 15.59
C GLN A 105 -5.67 -14.06 16.86
N PHE A 106 -5.64 -12.72 16.85
CA PHE A 106 -5.15 -11.94 17.97
C PHE A 106 -6.26 -11.00 18.46
N ASN A 107 -6.77 -11.25 19.67
CA ASN A 107 -7.69 -10.34 20.37
C ASN A 107 -7.03 -8.99 20.74
N GLN A 108 -5.76 -8.80 20.38
CA GLN A 108 -4.93 -7.66 20.74
C GLN A 108 -4.17 -7.18 19.50
N PHE A 109 -4.26 -5.88 19.22
CA PHE A 109 -3.26 -5.20 18.41
C PHE A 109 -1.97 -5.05 19.24
N LYS A 110 -0.90 -4.57 18.62
CA LYS A 110 0.33 -4.16 19.33
C LYS A 110 -0.07 -3.27 20.54
N ASP A 111 0.61 -3.45 21.67
CA ASP A 111 0.42 -2.65 22.90
C ASP A 111 -0.93 -2.82 23.66
N ASN A 112 -1.48 -4.05 23.72
CA ASN A 112 -2.70 -4.38 24.49
C ASN A 112 -3.97 -3.62 24.03
N ILE A 113 -3.99 -3.04 22.84
CA ILE A 113 -5.17 -2.36 22.31
C ILE A 113 -6.18 -3.42 21.86
N THR A 114 -7.36 -3.44 22.49
CA THR A 114 -8.43 -4.38 22.15
C THR A 114 -9.18 -3.95 20.91
N ARG A 115 -9.83 -4.90 20.23
CA ARG A 115 -10.73 -4.62 19.10
C ARG A 115 -11.80 -3.57 19.44
N THR A 116 -12.40 -3.66 20.63
CA THR A 116 -13.40 -2.69 21.10
C THR A 116 -12.79 -1.28 21.23
N LYS A 117 -11.53 -1.18 21.69
CA LYS A 117 -10.85 0.10 21.81
C LYS A 117 -10.53 0.72 20.45
N VAL A 118 -10.07 -0.06 19.47
CA VAL A 118 -9.91 0.42 18.08
C VAL A 118 -11.25 0.84 17.48
N GLN A 119 -12.32 0.07 17.73
CA GLN A 119 -13.67 0.43 17.29
C GLN A 119 -14.15 1.75 17.88
N GLN A 120 -13.94 1.97 19.18
CA GLN A 120 -14.28 3.21 19.87
C GLN A 120 -13.43 4.40 19.39
N GLU A 121 -12.12 4.22 19.23
CA GLU A 121 -11.21 5.28 18.76
C GLU A 121 -11.54 5.69 17.32
N ILE A 122 -11.78 4.73 16.42
CA ILE A 122 -12.20 5.06 15.04
C ILE A 122 -13.61 5.64 15.00
N ALA A 123 -14.55 5.13 15.78
CA ALA A 123 -15.90 5.72 15.89
C ALA A 123 -15.87 7.14 16.48
N SER A 124 -14.83 7.48 17.27
CA SER A 124 -14.60 8.84 17.75
C SER A 124 -13.96 9.77 16.70
N LEU A 125 -13.42 9.22 15.61
CA LEU A 125 -13.06 10.01 14.45
C LEU A 125 -14.37 10.37 13.72
N THR A 126 -14.99 11.47 14.13
CA THR A 126 -16.29 11.94 13.64
C THR A 126 -16.34 12.21 12.14
N ASP A 127 -15.19 12.20 11.48
CA ASP A 127 -15.00 12.61 10.09
C ASP A 127 -14.94 11.42 9.12
N PHE A 128 -15.16 10.18 9.60
CA PHE A 128 -15.11 8.97 8.76
C PHE A 128 -16.28 8.03 9.05
N ASN A 129 -16.92 7.52 8.00
CA ASN A 129 -17.83 6.38 8.11
C ASN A 129 -17.04 5.07 8.05
N ALA A 130 -16.71 4.50 9.22
CA ALA A 130 -15.93 3.27 9.31
C ALA A 130 -16.80 1.99 9.35
N PHE A 131 -16.46 1.01 8.52
CA PHE A 131 -17.09 -0.32 8.51
C PHE A 131 -16.17 -1.39 9.13
N PHE A 132 -16.67 -2.11 10.14
CA PHE A 132 -15.91 -3.14 10.86
C PHE A 132 -16.35 -4.56 10.49
N ILE A 133 -15.38 -5.41 10.17
CA ILE A 133 -15.62 -6.79 9.76
C ILE A 133 -15.66 -7.70 10.98
N THR A 134 -16.75 -8.46 11.17
CA THR A 134 -17.08 -8.99 12.51
C THR A 134 -17.10 -10.51 12.74
N LYS A 135 -17.20 -11.41 11.73
CA LYS A 135 -17.31 -12.88 11.97
C LYS A 135 -16.71 -13.81 10.87
N GLN A 136 -16.62 -15.11 11.22
CA GLN A 136 -15.95 -16.29 10.63
C GLN A 136 -16.13 -16.60 9.12
N PHE A 137 -15.20 -17.45 8.64
CA PHE A 137 -14.87 -17.78 7.25
C PHE A 137 -15.80 -18.83 6.61
N GLN A 138 -16.59 -18.40 5.62
CA GLN A 138 -17.08 -19.23 4.51
C GLN A 138 -17.05 -18.35 3.25
N LEU A 139 -16.26 -18.76 2.25
CA LEU A 139 -16.18 -18.09 0.95
C LEU A 139 -17.54 -18.22 0.26
N THR A 140 -18.19 -17.09 0.00
CA THR A 140 -19.42 -17.02 -0.82
C THR A 140 -19.21 -16.03 -1.95
N GLU A 141 -20.05 -16.09 -2.97
CA GLU A 141 -20.09 -15.07 -4.02
C GLU A 141 -20.28 -13.66 -3.41
N ASN A 142 -19.75 -12.63 -4.09
CA ASN A 142 -19.84 -11.21 -3.73
C ASN A 142 -19.06 -10.72 -2.47
N GLN A 143 -17.97 -11.37 -2.09
CA GLN A 143 -17.12 -10.98 -0.95
C GLN A 143 -15.84 -10.22 -1.37
N ILE A 144 -15.27 -9.38 -0.49
CA ILE A 144 -13.92 -8.81 -0.64
C ILE A 144 -12.91 -9.57 0.21
N VAL A 145 -12.02 -10.35 -0.41
CA VAL A 145 -10.99 -11.16 0.25
C VAL A 145 -9.66 -10.42 0.29
N PHE A 146 -9.15 -10.13 1.50
CA PHE A 146 -7.79 -9.62 1.70
C PHE A 146 -6.82 -10.75 2.05
N THR A 147 -5.70 -10.93 1.36
CA THR A 147 -4.78 -12.04 1.70
C THR A 147 -3.35 -11.76 1.25
N ARG A 148 -2.39 -12.40 1.91
CA ARG A 148 -0.98 -12.49 1.45
C ARG A 148 -0.70 -13.78 0.67
N SER A 149 -1.62 -14.74 0.71
CA SER A 149 -1.47 -16.01 0.00
C SER A 149 -2.03 -15.90 -1.41
N ALA A 150 -1.15 -16.02 -2.39
CA ALA A 150 -1.47 -16.12 -3.81
C ALA A 150 -2.49 -17.25 -4.11
N GLU A 151 -2.32 -18.41 -3.48
CA GLU A 151 -3.22 -19.55 -3.68
C GLU A 151 -4.65 -19.25 -3.18
N ILE A 152 -4.76 -18.60 -2.01
CA ILE A 152 -6.06 -18.17 -1.46
C ILE A 152 -6.68 -17.10 -2.37
N ALA A 153 -5.87 -16.19 -2.89
CA ALA A 153 -6.31 -15.14 -3.81
C ALA A 153 -6.88 -15.72 -5.12
N GLU A 154 -6.19 -16.69 -5.72
CA GLU A 154 -6.64 -17.38 -6.94
C GLU A 154 -7.95 -18.13 -6.70
N LYS A 155 -8.05 -18.93 -5.62
CA LYS A 155 -9.29 -19.63 -5.23
C LYS A 155 -10.46 -18.67 -4.97
N ALA A 156 -10.20 -17.52 -4.36
CA ALA A 156 -11.23 -16.52 -4.12
C ALA A 156 -11.75 -15.89 -5.42
N LEU A 157 -10.87 -15.63 -6.39
CA LEU A 157 -11.29 -15.15 -7.72
C LEU A 157 -12.18 -16.15 -8.46
N GLU A 158 -11.89 -17.45 -8.36
CA GLU A 158 -12.72 -18.52 -8.97
C GLU A 158 -14.16 -18.51 -8.45
N LEU A 159 -14.36 -18.05 -7.21
CA LEU A 159 -15.66 -17.89 -6.56
C LEU A 159 -16.29 -16.51 -6.80
N ASN A 160 -15.82 -15.75 -7.80
CA ASN A 160 -16.27 -14.40 -8.12
C ASN A 160 -16.13 -13.40 -6.95
N ALA A 161 -15.20 -13.63 -6.01
CA ALA A 161 -14.88 -12.65 -4.98
C ALA A 161 -14.03 -11.50 -5.56
N GLN A 162 -14.17 -10.31 -5.01
CA GLN A 162 -13.16 -9.24 -5.17
C GLN A 162 -11.98 -9.58 -4.28
N VAL A 163 -10.76 -9.43 -4.78
CA VAL A 163 -9.56 -9.83 -4.04
C VAL A 163 -8.63 -8.63 -3.90
N ILE A 164 -8.13 -8.41 -2.69
CA ILE A 164 -7.02 -7.52 -2.38
C ILE A 164 -5.83 -8.40 -1.94
N LEU A 165 -4.82 -8.52 -2.79
CA LEU A 165 -3.62 -9.28 -2.51
C LEU A 165 -2.51 -8.37 -1.97
N ASP A 166 -2.04 -8.63 -0.76
CA ASP A 166 -0.90 -7.93 -0.18
C ASP A 166 0.40 -8.55 -0.69
N VAL A 167 1.03 -7.87 -1.66
CA VAL A 167 2.29 -8.30 -2.29
C VAL A 167 3.50 -7.58 -1.72
N GLN A 168 3.32 -6.54 -0.88
CA GLN A 168 4.39 -5.78 -0.21
C GLN A 168 5.57 -5.43 -1.13
N ASN A 169 6.74 -6.05 -0.88
CA ASN A 169 8.00 -5.86 -1.57
C ASN A 169 8.28 -7.01 -2.57
N ASP A 170 7.35 -7.93 -2.77
CA ASP A 170 7.48 -9.02 -3.76
C ASP A 170 7.16 -8.51 -5.17
N PHE A 171 8.22 -8.06 -5.83
CA PHE A 171 8.16 -7.52 -7.19
C PHE A 171 7.69 -8.55 -8.23
N ASN A 172 8.08 -9.82 -8.07
CA ASN A 172 7.69 -10.87 -9.00
C ASN A 172 6.20 -11.18 -8.88
N LEU A 173 5.70 -11.23 -7.64
CA LEU A 173 4.29 -11.42 -7.38
C LEU A 173 3.45 -10.24 -7.89
N PHE A 174 3.94 -9.01 -7.73
CA PHE A 174 3.33 -7.83 -8.32
C PHE A 174 3.24 -7.95 -9.85
N LYS A 175 4.35 -8.22 -10.54
CA LYS A 175 4.33 -8.40 -12.02
C LYS A 175 3.38 -9.51 -12.46
N LYS A 176 3.31 -10.62 -11.71
CA LYS A 176 2.39 -11.73 -12.00
C LYS A 176 0.92 -11.27 -11.98
N TYR A 177 0.53 -10.45 -10.99
CA TYR A 177 -0.88 -10.14 -10.76
C TYR A 177 -1.33 -8.74 -11.15
N ILE A 178 -0.43 -7.84 -11.58
CA ILE A 178 -0.80 -6.47 -11.95
C ILE A 178 -1.77 -6.42 -13.12
N LYS A 179 -1.78 -7.41 -14.03
CA LYS A 179 -2.78 -7.50 -15.11
C LYS A 179 -4.00 -8.39 -14.77
N SER A 180 -4.09 -8.93 -13.55
CA SER A 180 -5.23 -9.73 -13.08
C SER A 180 -6.46 -8.88 -12.73
N LYS A 181 -7.53 -9.49 -12.20
CA LYS A 181 -8.68 -8.76 -11.63
C LYS A 181 -8.49 -8.34 -10.16
N MET A 182 -7.38 -8.74 -9.52
CA MET A 182 -7.11 -8.44 -8.10
C MET A 182 -6.69 -6.99 -7.90
N SER A 183 -7.01 -6.40 -6.77
CA SER A 183 -6.35 -5.20 -6.25
C SER A 183 -5.07 -5.59 -5.50
N LEU A 184 -4.01 -4.79 -5.58
CA LEU A 184 -2.72 -5.14 -4.97
C LEU A 184 -2.31 -4.11 -3.90
N VAL A 185 -1.89 -4.57 -2.71
CA VAL A 185 -1.20 -3.71 -1.74
C VAL A 185 0.30 -3.82 -1.96
N VAL A 186 0.97 -2.68 -2.15
CA VAL A 186 2.42 -2.60 -2.47
C VAL A 186 3.14 -1.62 -1.54
N ASN A 187 4.42 -1.87 -1.25
CA ASN A 187 5.24 -0.97 -0.44
C ASN A 187 6.52 -0.49 -1.16
N PHE A 188 6.56 -0.59 -2.49
CA PHE A 188 7.77 -0.28 -3.26
C PHE A 188 8.23 1.17 -3.12
N GLN A 189 7.31 2.12 -3.07
CA GLN A 189 7.60 3.55 -2.94
C GLN A 189 8.40 3.90 -1.69
N THR A 190 8.18 3.18 -0.60
CA THR A 190 8.83 3.41 0.68
C THR A 190 10.07 2.55 0.82
N THR A 191 9.90 1.23 0.73
CA THR A 191 11.00 0.27 0.97
C THR A 191 12.13 0.52 -0.01
N LEU A 192 11.82 0.63 -1.30
CA LEU A 192 12.86 0.78 -2.32
C LEU A 192 13.47 2.18 -2.27
N ALA A 193 12.72 3.23 -1.95
CA ALA A 193 13.30 4.56 -1.78
C ALA A 193 14.24 4.62 -0.56
N GLU A 194 13.92 3.90 0.53
CA GLU A 194 14.81 3.75 1.69
C GLU A 194 16.09 2.97 1.35
N GLU A 195 15.96 1.94 0.52
CA GLU A 195 17.07 1.17 -0.05
C GLU A 195 17.77 1.85 -1.23
N GLU A 196 17.31 3.06 -1.61
CA GLU A 196 17.88 3.89 -2.66
C GLU A 196 17.82 3.24 -4.05
N ILE A 197 16.72 2.51 -4.30
CA ILE A 197 16.39 1.77 -5.51
C ILE A 197 15.22 2.42 -6.24
N GLY A 198 15.41 2.66 -7.54
CA GLY A 198 14.38 3.02 -8.50
C GLY A 198 13.90 1.80 -9.30
N LEU A 199 12.60 1.68 -9.55
CA LEU A 199 12.01 0.63 -10.40
C LEU A 199 12.17 0.98 -11.89
N THR A 200 12.54 0.02 -12.74
CA THR A 200 12.47 0.20 -14.20
C THR A 200 11.83 -1.03 -14.84
N ASN A 201 11.46 -0.94 -16.12
CA ASN A 201 10.84 -2.05 -16.85
C ASN A 201 11.75 -3.29 -16.93
N GLU A 202 13.04 -3.08 -17.18
CA GLU A 202 14.01 -4.17 -17.39
C GLU A 202 14.71 -4.60 -16.09
N ASN A 203 15.10 -3.65 -15.23
CA ASN A 203 15.97 -3.88 -14.08
C ASN A 203 15.64 -2.97 -12.87
N MET A 204 16.35 -3.15 -11.76
CA MET A 204 16.37 -2.19 -10.67
C MET A 204 17.47 -1.15 -10.88
N HIS A 205 17.17 0.12 -10.64
CA HIS A 205 18.12 1.23 -10.68
C HIS A 205 18.67 1.49 -9.28
N PHE A 206 19.90 1.05 -9.02
CA PHE A 206 20.58 1.28 -7.73
C PHE A 206 21.24 2.66 -7.74
N ALA A 207 20.63 3.66 -7.09
CA ALA A 207 21.04 5.06 -7.21
C ALA A 207 22.50 5.31 -6.78
N ARG A 208 23.02 4.53 -5.82
CA ARG A 208 24.41 4.65 -5.35
C ARG A 208 25.47 4.05 -6.28
N ASN A 209 25.08 3.30 -7.31
CA ASN A 209 26.03 2.62 -8.18
C ASN A 209 27.07 3.61 -8.76
N ASN A 210 28.35 3.28 -8.63
CA ASN A 210 29.45 4.13 -9.08
C ASN A 210 29.41 4.43 -10.58
N ALA A 211 28.80 3.55 -11.38
CA ALA A 211 28.55 3.78 -12.80
C ALA A 211 27.74 5.06 -13.08
N HIS A 212 26.96 5.54 -12.11
CA HIS A 212 26.14 6.75 -12.27
C HIS A 212 26.89 8.05 -11.94
N THR A 213 28.10 8.01 -11.36
CA THR A 213 28.80 9.20 -10.83
C THR A 213 28.84 10.40 -11.78
N ASN A 214 29.12 10.16 -13.06
CA ASN A 214 29.15 11.19 -14.11
C ASN A 214 28.11 10.92 -15.21
N SER A 215 27.04 10.19 -14.87
CA SER A 215 26.02 9.82 -15.84
C SER A 215 25.09 10.98 -16.11
N PHE A 216 25.06 11.43 -17.37
CA PHE A 216 24.05 12.37 -17.88
C PHE A 216 22.75 11.68 -18.30
N LYS A 217 22.69 10.34 -18.24
CA LYS A 217 21.47 9.58 -18.53
C LYS A 217 20.43 9.77 -17.43
N ARG A 218 19.14 9.67 -17.79
CA ARG A 218 18.02 9.65 -16.84
C ARG A 218 17.98 8.33 -16.07
N ILE A 219 17.15 8.25 -15.02
CA ILE A 219 16.86 6.98 -14.32
C ILE A 219 16.19 6.00 -15.30
N GLU A 220 15.18 6.49 -16.02
CA GLU A 220 14.43 5.77 -17.03
C GLU A 220 14.01 6.75 -18.14
N ASP A 221 14.19 6.38 -19.40
CA ASP A 221 14.01 7.31 -20.53
C ASP A 221 12.54 7.61 -20.84
N ASP A 222 11.64 6.67 -20.54
CA ASP A 222 10.19 6.78 -20.77
C ASP A 222 9.43 7.49 -19.63
N CYS A 223 10.09 7.77 -18.50
CA CYS A 223 9.49 8.42 -17.35
C CYS A 223 9.49 9.95 -17.52
N THR A 224 8.31 10.56 -17.54
CA THR A 224 8.11 12.00 -17.79
C THR A 224 8.09 12.86 -16.52
N LEU A 225 8.13 12.23 -15.35
CA LEU A 225 8.09 12.88 -14.04
C LEU A 225 9.36 13.70 -13.77
N GLU A 226 9.24 14.73 -12.94
CA GLU A 226 10.33 15.64 -12.55
C GLU A 226 11.58 14.89 -12.04
N CYS A 227 11.38 13.80 -11.30
CA CYS A 227 12.46 12.93 -10.84
C CYS A 227 13.36 12.40 -11.98
N CYS A 228 12.81 12.17 -13.17
CA CYS A 228 13.53 11.66 -14.34
C CYS A 228 13.93 12.75 -15.35
N GLN A 229 13.53 14.00 -15.14
CA GLN A 229 14.08 15.13 -15.89
C GLN A 229 15.54 15.42 -15.47
N ASN A 230 15.89 14.99 -14.26
CA ASN A 230 17.25 15.01 -13.74
C ASN A 230 18.06 13.79 -14.21
N ASN A 231 19.39 13.96 -14.27
CA ASN A 231 20.29 12.84 -14.60
C ASN A 231 20.60 11.97 -13.38
N ALA A 232 20.91 10.70 -13.62
CA ALA A 232 21.22 9.71 -12.59
C ALA A 232 22.43 10.10 -11.73
N GLY A 233 23.40 10.86 -12.28
CA GLY A 233 24.52 11.38 -11.50
C GLY A 233 24.09 12.39 -10.44
N TYR A 234 23.14 13.26 -10.77
CA TYR A 234 22.55 14.22 -9.83
C TYR A 234 21.74 13.52 -8.75
N ILE A 235 20.91 12.53 -9.13
CA ILE A 235 20.16 11.73 -8.16
C ILE A 235 21.11 11.02 -7.19
N ARG A 236 22.18 10.40 -7.71
CA ARG A 236 23.24 9.80 -6.89
C ARG A 236 23.89 10.81 -5.96
N HIS A 237 24.18 12.03 -6.45
CA HIS A 237 24.75 13.09 -5.63
C HIS A 237 23.84 13.44 -4.46
N LEU A 238 22.54 13.64 -4.68
CA LEU A 238 21.55 13.89 -3.62
C LEU A 238 21.52 12.76 -2.59
N ILE A 239 21.51 11.50 -3.05
CA ILE A 239 21.51 10.33 -2.15
C ILE A 239 22.80 10.25 -1.32
N ASN A 240 23.96 10.54 -1.91
CA ASN A 240 25.25 10.50 -1.21
C ASN A 240 25.47 11.68 -0.25
N THR A 241 24.82 12.81 -0.52
CA THR A 241 24.83 13.99 0.36
C THR A 241 23.71 13.93 1.40
N HIS A 242 22.95 12.84 1.45
CA HIS A 242 21.83 12.62 2.35
C HIS A 242 20.72 13.69 2.22
N GLU A 243 20.62 14.30 1.04
CA GLU A 243 19.56 15.24 0.72
C GLU A 243 18.24 14.50 0.59
N LEU A 244 17.23 14.96 1.35
CA LEU A 244 15.88 14.39 1.35
C LEU A 244 15.30 14.29 -0.06
N LEU A 245 15.60 15.28 -0.91
CA LEU A 245 15.16 15.35 -2.30
C LEU A 245 15.49 14.09 -3.11
N GLY A 246 16.64 13.45 -2.85
CA GLY A 246 17.03 12.23 -3.56
C GLY A 246 16.04 11.08 -3.32
N LYS A 247 15.66 10.86 -2.06
CA LYS A 247 14.68 9.83 -1.70
C LYS A 247 13.25 10.20 -2.14
N THR A 248 12.89 11.48 -2.08
CA THR A 248 11.63 11.98 -2.63
C THR A 248 11.52 11.71 -4.14
N TYR A 249 12.61 11.93 -4.90
CA TYR A 249 12.63 11.61 -6.33
C TYR A 249 12.56 10.11 -6.62
N LEU A 250 13.20 9.26 -5.82
CA LEU A 250 13.05 7.80 -5.96
C LEU A 250 11.63 7.34 -5.63
N ALA A 251 11.01 7.86 -4.57
CA ALA A 251 9.62 7.57 -4.24
C ALA A 251 8.66 8.02 -5.37
N MET A 252 8.85 9.25 -5.88
CA MET A 252 8.10 9.79 -7.02
C MET A 252 8.23 8.90 -8.25
N HIS A 253 9.46 8.50 -8.58
CA HIS A 253 9.75 7.62 -9.70
C HIS A 253 9.06 6.25 -9.55
N ASN A 254 9.17 5.64 -8.37
CA ASN A 254 8.59 4.32 -8.09
C ASN A 254 7.06 4.33 -8.18
N VAL A 255 6.40 5.36 -7.65
CA VAL A 255 4.95 5.53 -7.80
C VAL A 255 4.58 5.76 -9.27
N GLY A 256 5.34 6.59 -9.98
CA GLY A 256 5.14 6.82 -11.41
C GLY A 256 5.29 5.56 -12.25
N TRP A 257 6.26 4.72 -11.91
CA TRP A 257 6.45 3.42 -12.55
C TRP A 257 5.25 2.51 -12.29
N ILE A 258 4.78 2.39 -11.04
CA ILE A 258 3.58 1.62 -10.68
C ILE A 258 2.37 2.08 -11.51
N MET A 259 2.17 3.39 -11.62
CA MET A 259 1.09 3.99 -12.42
C MET A 259 1.12 3.51 -13.88
N ARG A 260 2.30 3.55 -14.52
CA ARG A 260 2.46 3.04 -15.89
C ARG A 260 2.17 1.55 -16.03
N GLN A 261 2.33 0.76 -14.96
CA GLN A 261 1.97 -0.67 -15.00
C GLN A 261 0.47 -0.92 -14.87
N ILE A 262 -0.28 0.03 -14.27
CA ILE A 262 -1.73 -0.07 -14.10
C ILE A 262 -2.47 0.32 -15.39
N GLU A 263 -1.95 1.32 -16.12
CA GLU A 263 -2.42 1.70 -17.45
C GLU A 263 -2.23 0.55 -18.47
#